data_AF-A0A6I7N1H0-F1
#
_entry.id   AF-A0A6I7N1H0-F1
#
_cell.length_a   1.000
_cell.length_b   1.000
_cell.length_c   1.000
_cell.angle_alpha   90.00
_cell.angle_beta   90.00
_cell.angle_gamma   90.00
#
_symmetry.space_group_name_H-M   'P 1'
#
loop_
_entity.id
_entity.type
_entity.pdbx_description
1 polymer ?
#
loop_
_entity_poly.entity_id
_entity_poly.type
_entity_poly.pdbx_seq_one_letter_code
_entity_poly.pdbx_strand_id
1 'polypeptide(L)'
;MSASDMRDSRFALRILLGFSALVAFLVALIVLAAATTLPGISEWVAVTFDSGIGLKNAAIAAAVISVTVIIVFALAAGEGLIGEIQFMIPGFFLFFVFFWLMIAWVF
;
A
#
# COMPACT_ATOMS: atom_id res chain seq x y z
N MET A 1 -3.25 32.17 39.57
CA MET A 1 -2.39 31.09 39.02
C MET A 1 -1.02 31.22 39.65
N SER A 2 -0.46 30.13 40.17
CA SER A 2 0.87 30.12 40.81
C SER A 2 1.97 30.32 39.75
N ALA A 3 3.10 30.95 40.10
CA ALA A 3 4.26 31.08 39.21
C ALA A 3 4.81 29.72 38.74
N SER A 4 4.53 28.63 39.47
CA SER A 4 4.84 27.27 39.05
C SER A 4 3.97 26.79 37.88
N ASP A 5 2.68 27.15 37.89
CA ASP A 5 1.67 26.76 36.90
C ASP A 5 1.96 27.40 35.52
N MET A 6 2.33 28.69 35.50
CA MET A 6 2.72 29.39 34.27
C MET A 6 4.01 28.85 33.61
N ARG A 7 4.92 28.25 34.40
CA ARG A 7 6.12 27.60 33.85
C ARG A 7 5.79 26.26 33.20
N ASP A 8 4.85 25.52 33.79
CA ASP A 8 4.43 24.21 33.31
C ASP A 8 3.63 24.33 32.00
N SER A 9 2.73 25.31 31.89
CA SER A 9 2.00 25.58 30.64
C SER A 9 2.94 25.97 29.48
N ARG A 10 4.01 26.73 29.77
CA ARG A 10 5.02 27.11 28.77
C ARG A 10 5.89 25.92 28.35
N PHE A 11 6.17 25.00 29.25
CA PHE A 11 6.89 23.77 28.95
C PHE A 11 6.03 22.82 28.09
N ALA A 12 4.77 22.61 28.48
CA ALA A 12 3.79 21.86 27.70
C ALA A 12 3.58 22.47 26.29
N LEU A 13 3.46 23.80 26.19
CA LEU A 13 3.33 24.49 24.90
C LEU A 13 4.58 24.30 24.03
N ARG A 14 5.79 24.35 24.59
CA ARG A 14 7.04 24.12 23.84
C ARG A 14 7.16 22.69 23.34
N ILE A 15 6.78 21.70 24.14
CA ILE A 15 6.74 20.30 23.71
C ILE A 15 5.72 20.11 22.59
N LEU A 16 4.52 20.67 22.76
CA LEU A 16 3.46 20.57 21.75
C LEU A 16 3.86 21.25 20.44
N LEU A 17 4.46 22.44 20.50
CA LEU A 17 4.98 23.15 19.32
C LEU A 17 6.16 22.42 18.69
N GLY A 18 7.06 21.85 19.49
CA GLY A 18 8.20 21.06 18.99
C GLY A 18 7.74 19.79 18.28
N PHE A 19 6.77 19.09 18.87
CA PHE A 19 6.18 17.89 18.27
C PHE A 19 5.38 18.22 17.00
N SER A 20 4.55 19.26 17.01
CA SER A 20 3.81 19.67 15.81
C SER A 20 4.73 20.13 14.69
N ALA A 21 5.82 20.86 15.01
CA ALA A 21 6.84 21.24 14.03
C ALA A 21 7.55 20.01 13.45
N LEU A 22 7.90 19.02 14.27
CA LEU A 22 8.50 17.77 13.81
C LEU A 22 7.56 17.02 12.85
N VAL A 23 6.28 16.88 13.22
CA VAL A 23 5.28 16.22 12.36
C VAL A 23 5.11 16.98 11.05
N ALA A 24 4.97 18.31 11.11
CA ALA A 24 4.87 19.14 9.92
C ALA A 24 6.11 19.01 9.01
N PHE A 25 7.30 18.93 9.61
CA PHE A 25 8.55 18.72 8.88
C PHE A 25 8.58 17.34 8.21
N LEU A 26 8.20 16.28 8.90
CA LEU A 26 8.12 14.93 8.32
C LEU A 26 7.12 14.86 7.17
N VAL A 27 5.95 15.47 7.33
CA VAL A 27 4.95 15.58 6.26
C VAL A 27 5.52 16.35 5.07
N ALA A 28 6.22 17.47 5.30
CA ALA A 28 6.86 18.23 4.24
C ALA A 28 7.92 17.42 3.48
N LEU A 29 8.71 16.59 4.18
CA LEU A 29 9.68 15.70 3.54
C LEU A 29 9.00 14.62 2.70
N ILE A 30 7.91 14.02 3.18
CA ILE A 30 7.13 13.03 2.41
C ILE A 30 6.55 13.69 1.15
N VAL A 31 5.98 14.88 1.27
CA VAL A 31 5.43 15.64 0.13
C VAL A 31 6.52 16.00 -0.87
N LEU A 32 7.71 16.43 -0.40
CA LEU A 32 8.84 16.73 -1.27
C LEU A 32 9.37 15.50 -2.00
N ALA A 33 9.50 14.37 -1.28
CA ALA A 33 9.89 13.11 -1.87
C ALA A 33 8.87 12.66 -2.92
N ALA A 34 7.57 12.74 -2.62
CA ALA A 34 6.52 12.46 -3.57
C ALA A 34 6.59 13.37 -4.81
N ALA A 35 6.74 14.68 -4.63
CA ALA A 35 6.77 15.65 -5.73
C ALA A 35 7.95 15.43 -6.72
N THR A 36 9.08 14.93 -6.23
CA THR A 36 10.27 14.68 -7.05
C THR A 36 10.30 13.29 -7.67
N THR A 37 9.71 12.28 -7.01
CA THR A 37 9.75 10.88 -7.47
C THR A 37 8.53 10.44 -8.26
N LEU A 38 7.32 10.93 -7.93
CA LEU A 38 6.08 10.54 -8.62
C LEU A 38 6.13 10.79 -10.13
N PRO A 39 6.62 11.94 -10.65
CA PRO A 39 6.64 12.18 -12.09
C PRO A 39 7.45 11.11 -12.83
N GLY A 40 8.65 10.78 -12.35
CA GLY A 40 9.49 9.75 -12.96
C GLY A 40 8.87 8.35 -12.90
N ILE A 41 8.21 8.00 -11.78
CA ILE A 41 7.48 6.74 -11.66
C ILE A 41 6.30 6.70 -12.64
N SER A 42 5.55 7.80 -12.77
CA SER A 42 4.39 7.87 -13.64
C SER A 42 4.75 7.74 -15.12
N GLU A 43 5.86 8.33 -15.54
CA GLU A 43 6.36 8.23 -16.91
C GLU A 43 6.90 6.83 -17.21
N TRP A 44 7.66 6.24 -16.28
CA TRP A 44 8.11 4.86 -16.40
C TRP A 44 6.95 3.87 -16.48
N VAL A 45 5.91 4.06 -15.65
CA VAL A 45 4.68 3.27 -15.69
C VAL A 45 3.98 3.44 -17.02
N ALA A 46 3.84 4.67 -17.52
CA ALA A 46 3.22 4.93 -18.81
C ALA A 46 3.95 4.18 -19.92
N VAL A 47 5.27 4.35 -20.05
CA VAL A 47 6.07 3.69 -21.10
C VAL A 47 6.09 2.17 -20.97
N THR A 48 6.17 1.63 -19.76
CA THR A 48 6.33 0.17 -19.53
C THR A 48 5.02 -0.60 -19.69
N PHE A 49 3.89 0.04 -19.41
CA PHE A 49 2.57 -0.59 -19.41
C PHE A 49 1.63 -0.03 -20.49
N ASP A 50 2.13 0.79 -21.43
CA ASP A 50 1.34 1.37 -22.54
C ASP A 50 0.83 0.31 -23.52
N SER A 51 1.67 -0.69 -23.80
CA SER A 51 1.30 -1.82 -24.64
C SER A 51 0.18 -2.67 -24.00
N GLY A 52 0.17 -2.67 -22.65
CA GLY A 52 -0.74 -3.39 -21.77
C GLY A 52 -2.19 -2.97 -21.81
N ILE A 53 -3.04 -3.76 -21.13
CA ILE A 53 -4.40 -3.31 -20.76
C ILE A 53 -4.39 -2.24 -19.65
N GLY A 54 -3.20 -1.86 -19.16
CA GLY A 54 -2.95 -0.92 -18.09
C GLY A 54 -3.11 -1.52 -16.67
N LEU A 55 -2.35 -0.98 -15.71
CA LEU A 55 -2.32 -1.46 -14.31
C LEU A 55 -3.71 -1.54 -13.66
N LYS A 56 -4.60 -0.58 -13.93
CA LYS A 56 -5.93 -0.53 -13.32
C LYS A 56 -6.82 -1.69 -13.80
N ASN A 57 -6.90 -1.91 -15.11
CA ASN A 57 -7.74 -2.96 -15.67
C ASN A 57 -7.13 -4.35 -15.40
N ALA A 58 -5.80 -4.45 -15.43
CA ALA A 58 -5.07 -5.64 -15.03
C ALA A 58 -5.35 -6.05 -13.59
N ALA A 59 -5.48 -5.10 -12.65
CA ALA A 59 -5.83 -5.41 -11.27
C ALA A 59 -7.22 -6.07 -11.15
N ILE A 60 -8.20 -5.60 -11.92
CA ILE A 60 -9.56 -6.17 -11.93
C ILE A 60 -9.52 -7.60 -12.47
N ALA A 61 -8.87 -7.81 -13.61
CA ALA A 61 -8.73 -9.13 -14.21
C ALA A 61 -7.97 -10.11 -13.30
N ALA A 62 -6.83 -9.67 -12.74
CA ALA A 62 -6.03 -10.47 -11.83
C ALA A 62 -6.77 -10.83 -10.54
N ALA A 63 -7.59 -9.92 -9.99
CA ALA A 63 -8.42 -10.22 -8.82
C ALA A 63 -9.41 -11.36 -9.12
N VAL A 64 -10.11 -11.30 -10.25
CA VAL A 64 -11.08 -12.35 -10.66
C VAL A 64 -10.38 -13.69 -10.87
N ILE A 65 -9.23 -13.69 -11.55
CA ILE A 65 -8.44 -14.91 -11.80
C ILE A 65 -7.92 -15.49 -10.49
N SER A 66 -7.32 -14.68 -9.61
CA SER A 66 -6.78 -15.15 -8.33
C SER A 66 -7.86 -15.67 -7.39
N VAL A 67 -9.03 -15.03 -7.33
CA VAL A 67 -10.17 -15.55 -6.58
C VAL A 67 -10.59 -16.91 -7.13
N THR A 68 -10.67 -17.04 -8.46
CA THR A 68 -11.03 -18.32 -9.11
C THR A 68 -10.03 -19.42 -8.77
N VAL A 69 -8.72 -19.13 -8.84
CA VAL A 69 -7.66 -20.07 -8.47
C VAL A 69 -7.76 -20.50 -7.01
N ILE A 70 -8.00 -19.55 -6.10
CA ILE A 70 -8.15 -19.84 -4.67
C ILE A 70 -9.40 -20.67 -4.39
N ILE A 71 -10.51 -20.44 -5.11
CA ILE A 71 -11.70 -21.29 -5.01
C ILE A 71 -11.38 -22.71 -5.47
N VAL A 72 -10.63 -22.89 -6.56
CA VAL A 72 -10.21 -24.24 -7.01
C VAL A 72 -9.35 -24.94 -5.95
N PHE A 73 -8.39 -24.23 -5.34
CA PHE A 73 -7.60 -24.80 -4.23
C PHE A 73 -8.44 -25.08 -2.98
N ALA A 74 -9.40 -24.21 -2.67
CA ALA A 74 -10.34 -24.41 -1.57
C ALA A 74 -11.14 -25.70 -1.73
N LEU A 75 -11.66 -25.94 -2.94
CA LEU A 75 -12.41 -27.15 -3.26
C LEU A 75 -11.51 -28.40 -3.25
N ALA A 76 -10.25 -28.28 -3.69
CA ALA A 76 -9.29 -29.37 -3.69
C ALA A 76 -8.80 -29.74 -2.27
N ALA A 77 -8.77 -28.78 -1.34
CA ALA A 77 -8.33 -28.99 0.04
C ALA A 77 -9.33 -29.80 0.91
N GLY A 78 -10.58 -29.98 0.45
CA GLY A 78 -11.59 -30.77 1.16
C GLY A 78 -11.94 -30.17 2.54
N GLU A 79 -11.45 -30.80 3.61
CA GLU A 79 -11.68 -30.41 5.02
C GLU A 79 -10.59 -29.46 5.55
N GLY A 80 -9.48 -29.29 4.82
CA GLY A 80 -8.31 -28.50 5.24
C GLY A 80 -8.50 -26.98 5.20
N LEU A 81 -9.62 -26.49 4.65
CA LEU A 81 -9.80 -25.07 4.32
C LEU A 81 -9.55 -24.13 5.50
N ILE A 82 -10.15 -24.40 6.66
CA ILE A 82 -10.03 -23.53 7.84
C ILE A 82 -8.62 -23.59 8.43
N GLY A 83 -7.97 -24.76 8.41
CA GLY A 83 -6.59 -24.93 8.90
C GLY A 83 -5.53 -24.36 7.95
N GLU A 84 -5.84 -24.31 6.65
CA GLU A 84 -4.92 -23.88 5.59
C GLU A 84 -5.13 -22.43 5.15
N ILE A 85 -6.11 -21.70 5.72
CA ILE A 85 -6.35 -20.27 5.41
C ILE A 85 -5.07 -19.44 5.54
N GLN A 86 -4.19 -19.76 6.50
CA GLN A 86 -2.89 -19.10 6.67
C GLN A 86 -1.95 -19.24 5.46
N PHE A 87 -2.11 -20.28 4.64
CA PHE A 87 -1.38 -20.50 3.38
C PHE A 87 -2.16 -19.96 2.19
N MET A 88 -3.49 -20.04 2.23
CA MET A 88 -4.36 -19.55 1.16
C MET A 88 -4.32 -18.03 1.02
N ILE A 89 -4.25 -17.27 2.12
CA ILE A 89 -4.20 -15.80 2.07
C ILE A 89 -2.90 -15.31 1.41
N PRO A 90 -1.69 -15.72 1.84
CA PRO A 90 -0.45 -15.37 1.13
C PRO A 90 -0.44 -15.88 -0.31
N GLY A 91 -0.97 -17.09 -0.55
CA GLY A 91 -1.12 -17.64 -1.88
C GLY A 91 -1.97 -16.75 -2.80
N PHE A 92 -3.11 -16.26 -2.30
CA PHE A 92 -3.95 -15.31 -3.04
C PHE A 92 -3.16 -14.07 -3.47
N PHE A 93 -2.45 -13.43 -2.54
CA PHE A 93 -1.67 -12.23 -2.85
C PHE A 93 -0.52 -12.52 -3.82
N LEU A 94 0.13 -13.69 -3.71
CA LEU A 94 1.18 -14.12 -4.63
C LEU A 94 0.63 -14.28 -6.04
N PHE A 95 -0.47 -15.04 -6.21
CA PHE A 95 -1.11 -15.20 -7.52
C PHE A 95 -1.65 -13.87 -8.04
N PHE A 96 -2.22 -13.04 -7.18
CA PHE A 96 -2.70 -11.71 -7.56
C PHE A 96 -1.58 -10.85 -8.12
N VAL A 97 -0.46 -10.69 -7.41
CA VAL A 97 0.66 -9.87 -7.89
C VAL A 97 1.25 -10.46 -9.17
N PHE A 98 1.39 -11.79 -9.24
CA PHE A 98 1.89 -12.47 -10.42
C PHE A 98 1.02 -12.21 -11.66
N PHE A 99 -0.29 -12.49 -11.58
CA PHE A 99 -1.22 -12.24 -12.68
C PHE A 99 -1.37 -10.74 -12.98
N TRP A 100 -1.38 -9.90 -11.95
CA TRP A 100 -1.53 -8.45 -12.13
C TRP A 100 -0.40 -7.87 -12.96
N LEU A 101 0.85 -8.18 -12.62
CA LEU A 101 2.01 -7.67 -13.36
C LEU A 101 2.13 -8.33 -14.74
N MET A 102 1.85 -9.63 -14.86
CA MET A 102 1.89 -10.31 -16.15
C MET A 102 0.83 -9.76 -17.12
N ILE A 103 -0.41 -9.57 -16.67
CA ILE A 103 -1.49 -9.04 -17.50
C ILE A 103 -1.25 -7.56 -17.82
N ALA A 104 -0.70 -6.80 -16.86
CA ALA A 104 -0.35 -5.41 -17.10
C ALA A 104 0.77 -5.28 -18.15
N TRP A 105 1.75 -6.19 -18.16
CA TRP A 105 2.96 -6.07 -18.98
C TRP A 105 2.92 -6.81 -20.33
N VAL A 106 2.33 -8.00 -20.40
CA VAL A 106 2.43 -8.91 -21.57
C VAL A 106 1.41 -8.59 -22.65
N PHE A 107 0.28 -7.98 -22.29
CA PHE A 107 -0.73 -7.60 -23.27
C PHE A 107 -0.40 -6.28 -23.95
#